data_AF-A0A353BB33-F1
#
_entry.id   AF-A0A353BB33-F1
#
_cell.length_a   1.000
_cell.length_b   1.000
_cell.length_c   1.000
_cell.angle_alpha   90.00
_cell.angle_beta   90.00
_cell.angle_gamma   90.00
#
_symmetry.space_group_name_H-M   'P 1'
#
loop_
_entity.id
_entity.type
_entity.pdbx_description
1 polymer ?
#
loop_
_entity_poly.entity_id
_entity_poly.type
_entity_poly.pdbx_seq_one_letter_code
_entity_poly.pdbx_strand_id
1 'polypeptide(L)'
;MEDKELLAEFVVESQEHLADVENQLLTLESQGDQVDVELVNTVFRAVHSIKGAAGFLGLEVLGGVAHLEEEVLNRLRNLEMRPTSNVVETLLKATDCLKSLLDDVETSNEQDVEEHLLALQAVLDGSEPSSPKDDAQEDDGNSEPVQQSSAAEETIREFLIESFDNVEQLERDLLALEETPSSSELLNGAFRSIHSIKGAAGYLGFGKLERLTHAMENILSDVREGVLDLRPELQGAFFQCIDKLRQMLTAIESDGSDASSDADSLSEAIVKLHEMLLPAKPKSASRTKAADAAQDVDTAAALPSSNNST
;
A
#
# COMPACT_ATOMS: atom_id res chain seq x y z
N MET A 1 -21.26 -8.62 4.36
CA MET A 1 -20.67 -9.81 3.70
C MET A 1 -19.37 -9.38 3.04
N GLU A 2 -19.39 -8.26 2.32
CA GLU A 2 -18.21 -7.55 1.80
C GLU A 2 -17.17 -7.21 2.89
N ASP A 3 -17.56 -6.63 4.03
CA ASP A 3 -16.59 -6.27 5.09
C ASP A 3 -15.81 -7.46 5.67
N LYS A 4 -16.41 -8.66 5.69
CA LYS A 4 -15.74 -9.87 6.20
C LYS A 4 -14.78 -10.49 5.20
N GLU A 5 -15.05 -10.32 3.91
CA GLU A 5 -14.18 -10.80 2.83
C GLU A 5 -12.95 -9.91 2.71
N LEU A 6 -13.14 -8.59 2.77
CA LEU A 6 -12.06 -7.62 2.82
C LEU A 6 -11.16 -7.81 4.04
N LEU A 7 -11.75 -8.05 5.21
CA LEU A 7 -10.99 -8.31 6.44
C LEU A 7 -10.16 -9.60 6.32
N ALA A 8 -10.72 -10.66 5.70
CA ALA A 8 -9.99 -11.91 5.52
C ALA A 8 -8.83 -11.77 4.53
N GLU A 9 -9.01 -11.03 3.44
CA GLU A 9 -7.94 -10.72 2.48
C GLU A 9 -6.83 -9.90 3.15
N PHE A 10 -7.20 -8.85 3.90
CA PHE A 10 -6.27 -8.05 4.68
C PHE A 10 -5.44 -8.89 5.66
N VAL A 11 -6.07 -9.83 6.38
CA VAL A 11 -5.36 -10.70 7.34
C VAL A 11 -4.31 -11.55 6.62
N VAL A 12 -4.67 -12.17 5.51
CA VAL A 12 -3.75 -13.04 4.75
C VAL A 12 -2.57 -12.23 4.20
N GLU A 13 -2.83 -11.10 3.55
CA GLU A 13 -1.79 -10.22 3.00
C GLU A 13 -0.86 -9.67 4.10
N SER A 14 -1.44 -9.25 5.23
CA SER A 14 -0.67 -8.71 6.35
C SER A 14 0.19 -9.78 7.03
N GLN A 15 -0.29 -11.02 7.14
CA GLN A 15 0.52 -12.12 7.69
C GLN A 15 1.73 -12.45 6.81
N GLU A 16 1.57 -12.41 5.48
CA GLU A 16 2.69 -12.57 4.54
C GLU A 16 3.70 -11.42 4.70
N HIS A 17 3.23 -10.18 4.74
CA HIS A 17 4.07 -9.01 4.97
C HIS A 17 4.83 -9.08 6.31
N LEU A 18 4.18 -9.47 7.40
CA LEU A 18 4.83 -9.57 8.72
C LEU A 18 5.86 -10.70 8.79
N ALA A 19 5.66 -11.80 8.04
CA ALA A 19 6.67 -12.85 7.92
C ALA A 19 7.92 -12.34 7.20
N ASP A 20 7.76 -11.53 6.16
CA ASP A 20 8.88 -10.90 5.46
C ASP A 20 9.57 -9.85 6.35
N VAL A 21 8.80 -9.00 7.06
CA VAL A 21 9.31 -8.02 8.03
C VAL A 21 10.21 -8.69 9.07
N GLU A 22 9.75 -9.77 9.69
CA GLU A 22 10.52 -10.51 10.70
C GLU A 22 11.86 -10.99 10.14
N ASN A 23 11.87 -11.60 8.95
CA ASN A 23 13.10 -12.08 8.32
C ASN A 23 14.10 -10.95 8.03
N GLN A 24 13.61 -9.78 7.61
CA GLN A 24 14.44 -8.62 7.36
C GLN A 24 14.98 -8.03 8.67
N LEU A 25 14.17 -7.92 9.72
CA LEU A 25 14.63 -7.46 11.04
C LEU A 25 15.71 -8.38 11.64
N LEU A 26 15.57 -9.70 11.48
CA LEU A 26 16.62 -10.65 11.88
C LEU A 26 17.91 -10.48 11.06
N THR A 27 17.77 -10.17 9.77
CA THR A 27 18.93 -9.85 8.92
C THR A 27 19.62 -8.57 9.40
N LEU A 28 18.84 -7.54 9.73
CA LEU A 28 19.33 -6.28 10.28
C LEU A 28 20.07 -6.50 11.61
N GLU A 29 19.53 -7.34 12.50
CA GLU A 29 20.21 -7.73 13.76
C GLU A 29 21.59 -8.37 13.50
N SER A 30 21.66 -9.26 12.51
CA SER A 30 22.90 -9.99 12.18
C SER A 30 24.01 -9.09 11.61
N GLN A 31 23.65 -7.93 11.06
CA GLN A 31 24.58 -6.94 10.51
C GLN A 31 25.12 -5.96 11.58
N GLY A 32 24.60 -6.02 12.82
CA GLY A 32 24.98 -5.16 13.92
C GLY A 32 24.52 -3.72 13.74
N ASP A 33 25.26 -2.74 14.27
CA ASP A 33 24.82 -1.34 14.32
C ASP A 33 24.84 -0.60 12.96
N GLN A 34 25.10 -1.30 11.85
CA GLN A 34 25.11 -0.70 10.52
C GLN A 34 23.69 -0.68 9.95
N VAL A 35 23.20 0.51 9.59
CA VAL A 35 21.90 0.65 8.92
C VAL A 35 22.04 0.22 7.46
N ASP A 36 21.30 -0.82 7.07
CA ASP A 36 21.00 -1.13 5.67
C ASP A 36 19.69 -0.42 5.27
N VAL A 37 19.81 0.73 4.61
CA VAL A 37 18.66 1.59 4.30
C VAL A 37 17.68 0.94 3.32
N GLU A 38 18.15 0.12 2.38
CA GLU A 38 17.27 -0.59 1.44
C GLU A 38 16.43 -1.65 2.15
N LEU A 39 17.06 -2.37 3.08
CA LEU A 39 16.37 -3.33 3.94
C LEU A 39 15.33 -2.62 4.82
N VAL A 40 15.72 -1.54 5.51
CA VAL A 40 14.80 -0.78 6.37
C VAL A 40 13.63 -0.20 5.56
N ASN A 41 13.87 0.29 4.34
CA ASN A 41 12.79 0.76 3.46
C ASN A 41 11.82 -0.35 3.05
N THR A 42 12.32 -1.58 2.87
CA THR A 42 11.47 -2.74 2.58
C THR A 42 10.55 -3.05 3.75
N VAL A 43 11.10 -3.06 4.97
CA VAL A 43 10.33 -3.26 6.21
C VAL A 43 9.33 -2.13 6.43
N PHE A 44 9.77 -0.88 6.25
CA PHE A 44 8.92 0.31 6.40
C PHE A 44 7.69 0.25 5.50
N ARG A 45 7.85 -0.09 4.21
CA ARG A 45 6.72 -0.16 3.27
C ARG A 45 5.69 -1.22 3.67
N ALA A 46 6.15 -2.37 4.16
CA ALA A 46 5.27 -3.43 4.64
C ALA A 46 4.45 -2.97 5.86
N VAL A 47 5.10 -2.41 6.89
CA VAL A 47 4.42 -1.89 8.09
C VAL A 47 3.47 -0.74 7.76
N HIS A 48 3.87 0.16 6.85
CA HIS A 48 3.04 1.28 6.39
C HIS A 48 1.78 0.82 5.66
N SER A 49 1.90 -0.19 4.79
CA SER A 49 0.74 -0.81 4.11
C SER A 49 -0.26 -1.38 5.14
N ILE A 50 0.26 -2.09 6.15
CA ILE A 50 -0.55 -2.64 7.25
C ILE A 50 -1.24 -1.53 8.03
N LYS A 51 -0.52 -0.44 8.38
CA LYS A 51 -1.10 0.75 9.05
C LYS A 51 -2.26 1.34 8.25
N GLY A 52 -2.06 1.56 6.95
CA GLY A 52 -3.07 2.15 6.06
C GLY A 52 -4.34 1.30 5.97
N ALA A 53 -4.18 -0.01 5.73
CA ALA A 53 -5.31 -0.93 5.66
C ALA A 53 -6.02 -1.11 7.03
N ALA A 54 -5.28 -1.13 8.13
CA ALA A 54 -5.84 -1.15 9.48
C ALA A 54 -6.70 0.09 9.77
N GLY A 55 -6.23 1.28 9.37
CA GLY A 55 -6.98 2.52 9.50
C GLY A 55 -8.28 2.52 8.70
N PHE A 56 -8.24 2.00 7.46
CA PHE A 56 -9.44 1.84 6.62
C PHE A 56 -10.47 0.87 7.22
N LEU A 57 -9.99 -0.22 7.84
CA LEU A 57 -10.82 -1.26 8.43
C LEU A 57 -11.28 -0.98 9.88
N GLY A 58 -10.82 0.12 10.48
CA GLY A 58 -11.15 0.47 11.87
C GLY A 58 -10.47 -0.40 12.93
N LEU A 59 -9.32 -0.99 12.60
CA LEU A 59 -8.51 -1.80 13.51
C LEU A 59 -7.56 -0.88 14.30
N GLU A 60 -8.13 -0.06 15.17
CA GLU A 60 -7.45 1.02 15.90
C GLU A 60 -6.22 0.53 16.70
N VAL A 61 -6.35 -0.58 17.42
CA VAL A 61 -5.23 -1.13 18.23
C VAL A 61 -4.08 -1.60 17.35
N LEU A 62 -4.41 -2.32 16.27
CA LEU A 62 -3.44 -2.81 15.30
C LEU A 62 -2.74 -1.65 14.57
N GLY A 63 -3.51 -0.66 14.13
CA GLY A 63 -2.98 0.55 13.52
C GLY A 63 -2.08 1.35 14.46
N GLY A 64 -2.40 1.40 15.77
CA GLY A 64 -1.58 2.07 16.78
C GLY A 64 -0.20 1.44 16.97
N VAL A 65 -0.12 0.10 17.01
CA VAL A 65 1.17 -0.61 17.09
C VAL A 65 1.98 -0.41 15.80
N ALA A 66 1.35 -0.60 14.64
CA ALA A 66 2.02 -0.43 13.34
C ALA A 66 2.56 0.99 13.14
N HIS A 67 1.82 2.01 13.60
CA HIS A 67 2.26 3.40 13.54
C HIS A 67 3.53 3.66 14.36
N LEU A 68 3.61 3.17 15.61
CA LEU A 68 4.83 3.35 16.41
C LEU A 68 6.02 2.55 15.88
N GLU A 69 5.76 1.36 15.31
CA GLU A 69 6.80 0.56 14.63
C GLU A 69 7.33 1.30 13.39
N GLU A 70 6.43 1.89 12.60
CA GLU A 70 6.77 2.75 11.45
C GLU A 70 7.63 3.95 11.86
N GLU A 71 7.32 4.61 12.98
CA GLU A 71 8.11 5.73 13.49
C GLU A 71 9.55 5.35 13.85
N VAL A 72 9.74 4.18 14.47
CA VAL A 72 11.09 3.67 14.78
C VAL A 72 11.86 3.38 13.48
N LEU A 73 11.20 2.74 12.51
CA LEU A 73 11.78 2.45 11.19
C LEU A 73 12.11 3.72 10.41
N ASN A 74 11.29 4.77 10.53
CA ASN A 74 11.50 6.07 9.90
C ASN A 74 12.82 6.70 10.38
N ARG A 75 13.10 6.65 11.70
CA ARG A 75 14.37 7.14 12.25
C ARG A 75 15.57 6.30 11.82
N LEU A 76 15.40 4.98 11.70
CA LEU A 76 16.44 4.10 11.18
C LEU A 76 16.79 4.45 9.73
N ARG A 77 15.81 4.57 8.83
CA ARG A 77 16.07 4.87 7.40
C ARG A 77 16.64 6.28 7.18
N ASN A 78 16.29 7.24 8.03
CA ASN A 78 16.82 8.60 7.98
C ASN A 78 18.20 8.73 8.65
N LEU A 79 18.76 7.64 9.16
CA LEU A 79 20.05 7.59 9.87
C LEU A 79 20.08 8.42 11.17
N GLU A 80 18.91 8.67 11.75
CA GLU A 80 18.72 9.39 13.02
C GLU A 80 18.83 8.43 14.22
N MET A 81 18.70 7.12 13.98
CA MET A 81 18.82 6.04 14.96
C MET A 81 19.68 4.90 14.40
N ARG A 82 20.35 4.15 15.28
CA ARG A 82 21.07 2.92 14.93
C ARG A 82 20.25 1.68 15.30
N PRO A 83 20.32 0.59 14.53
CA PRO A 83 19.62 -0.66 14.80
C PRO A 83 20.36 -1.46 15.88
N THR A 84 20.46 -0.90 17.09
CA THR A 84 21.04 -1.62 18.23
C THR A 84 20.19 -2.85 18.57
N SER A 85 20.75 -3.83 19.28
CA SER A 85 20.01 -5.02 19.70
C SER A 85 18.69 -4.69 20.42
N ASN A 86 18.67 -3.65 21.27
CA ASN A 86 17.44 -3.21 21.94
C ASN A 86 16.38 -2.69 20.96
N VAL A 87 16.79 -1.94 19.93
CA VAL A 87 15.88 -1.42 18.90
C VAL A 87 15.28 -2.57 18.08
N VAL A 88 16.13 -3.48 17.60
CA VAL A 88 15.67 -4.59 16.76
C VAL A 88 14.83 -5.58 17.57
N GLU A 89 15.18 -5.89 18.81
CA GLU A 89 14.38 -6.73 19.70
C GLU A 89 13.00 -6.10 19.97
N THR A 90 12.93 -4.77 20.13
CA THR A 90 11.66 -4.06 20.33
C THR A 90 10.79 -4.12 19.08
N LEU A 91 11.36 -3.93 17.89
CA LEU A 91 10.66 -4.08 16.61
C LEU A 91 10.13 -5.51 16.43
N LEU A 92 10.95 -6.54 16.70
CA LEU A 92 10.51 -7.94 16.61
C LEU A 92 9.33 -8.24 17.55
N LYS A 93 9.36 -7.74 18.79
CA LYS A 93 8.24 -7.88 19.74
C LYS A 93 6.97 -7.16 19.26
N ALA A 94 7.11 -6.01 18.60
CA ALA A 94 5.99 -5.29 18.01
C ALA A 94 5.41 -6.05 16.80
N THR A 95 6.27 -6.58 15.91
CA THR A 95 5.87 -7.46 14.81
C THR A 95 5.11 -8.69 15.31
N ASP A 96 5.56 -9.32 16.40
CA ASP A 96 4.86 -10.46 17.02
C ASP A 96 3.50 -10.06 17.61
N CYS A 97 3.41 -8.87 18.22
CA CYS A 97 2.14 -8.29 18.66
C CYS A 97 1.18 -8.09 17.49
N LEU A 98 1.64 -7.54 16.36
CA LEU A 98 0.81 -7.38 15.16
C LEU A 98 0.29 -8.72 14.63
N LYS A 99 1.12 -9.77 14.61
CA LYS A 99 0.68 -11.12 14.24
C LYS A 99 -0.42 -11.64 15.17
N SER A 100 -0.23 -11.49 16.48
CA SER A 100 -1.23 -11.90 17.48
C SER A 100 -2.57 -11.17 17.31
N LEU A 101 -2.52 -9.87 16.96
CA LEU A 101 -3.73 -9.08 16.69
C LEU A 101 -4.43 -9.55 15.40
N LEU A 102 -3.68 -9.95 14.37
CA LEU A 102 -4.25 -10.49 13.12
C LEU A 102 -4.87 -11.89 13.30
N ASP A 103 -4.27 -12.72 14.16
CA ASP A 103 -4.79 -14.06 14.47
C ASP A 103 -6.20 -14.02 15.10
N ASP A 104 -6.51 -12.95 15.84
CA ASP A 104 -7.84 -12.67 16.39
C ASP A 104 -8.33 -11.27 16.01
N VAL A 105 -8.33 -11.00 14.70
CA VAL A 105 -8.64 -9.66 14.15
C VAL A 105 -10.01 -9.14 14.56
N GLU A 106 -11.00 -10.02 14.76
CA GLU A 106 -12.38 -9.63 15.15
C GLU A 106 -12.44 -9.04 16.56
N THR A 107 -11.49 -9.38 17.44
CA THR A 107 -11.41 -8.84 18.82
C THR A 107 -10.13 -8.06 19.11
N SER A 108 -9.32 -7.80 18.07
CA SER A 108 -8.05 -7.09 18.16
C SER A 108 -8.12 -5.75 18.91
N ASN A 109 -9.19 -4.98 18.73
CA ASN A 109 -9.40 -3.70 19.41
C ASN A 109 -9.62 -3.80 20.94
N GLU A 110 -9.85 -5.01 21.47
CA GLU A 110 -10.01 -5.27 22.90
C GLU A 110 -8.73 -5.80 23.56
N GLN A 111 -7.70 -6.12 22.77
CA GLN A 111 -6.44 -6.66 23.29
C GLN A 111 -5.58 -5.56 23.94
N ASP A 112 -4.91 -5.92 25.03
CA ASP A 112 -3.98 -5.04 25.73
C ASP A 112 -2.60 -5.10 25.07
N VAL A 113 -2.17 -3.96 24.55
CA VAL A 113 -0.88 -3.79 23.86
C VAL A 113 -0.02 -2.70 24.53
N GLU A 114 -0.40 -2.23 25.72
CA GLU A 114 0.24 -1.08 26.38
C GLU A 114 1.75 -1.30 26.58
N GLU A 115 2.16 -2.53 26.94
CA GLU A 115 3.57 -2.90 27.09
C GLU A 115 4.38 -2.66 25.80
N HIS A 116 3.83 -3.04 24.64
CA HIS A 116 4.50 -2.88 23.35
C HIS A 116 4.57 -1.42 22.92
N LEU A 117 3.49 -0.66 23.12
CA LEU A 117 3.46 0.78 22.82
C LEU A 117 4.49 1.53 23.67
N LEU A 118 4.58 1.22 24.97
CA LEU A 118 5.56 1.82 25.87
C LEU A 118 7.01 1.47 25.48
N ALA A 119 7.26 0.23 25.07
CA ALA A 119 8.59 -0.18 24.64
C ALA A 119 9.04 0.54 23.35
N LEU A 120 8.15 0.64 22.36
CA LEU A 120 8.40 1.40 21.13
C LEU A 120 8.62 2.89 21.43
N GLN A 121 7.79 3.48 22.29
CA GLN A 121 7.95 4.87 22.72
C GLN A 121 9.28 5.11 23.44
N ALA A 122 9.70 4.18 24.31
CA ALA A 122 10.98 4.29 25.01
C ALA A 122 12.16 4.32 24.00
N VAL A 123 12.12 3.45 22.99
CA VAL A 123 13.09 3.45 21.88
C VAL A 123 13.09 4.80 21.13
N LEU A 124 11.91 5.34 20.82
CA LEU A 124 11.78 6.65 20.18
C LEU A 124 12.30 7.80 21.06
N ASP A 125 12.13 7.72 22.38
CA ASP A 125 12.63 8.77 23.28
C ASP A 125 14.14 8.66 23.53
N GLY A 126 14.80 7.64 22.96
CA GLY A 126 16.21 7.33 23.25
C GLY A 126 16.43 6.86 24.69
N SER A 127 15.33 6.45 25.36
CA SER A 127 15.34 5.92 26.71
C SER A 127 15.38 4.40 26.61
N GLU A 128 16.47 3.76 27.03
CA GLU A 128 16.42 2.30 27.17
C GLU A 128 15.29 1.94 28.16
N PRO A 129 14.43 0.94 27.84
CA PRO A 129 13.37 0.52 28.76
C PRO A 129 14.02 -0.06 30.01
N SER A 130 14.16 0.78 31.04
CA SER A 130 14.66 0.37 32.34
C SER A 130 13.49 -0.14 33.18
N SER A 131 13.53 -1.43 33.50
CA SER A 131 12.79 -1.96 34.65
C SER A 131 13.13 -1.15 35.92
N PRO A 132 12.17 -0.91 36.83
CA PRO A 132 12.28 0.17 37.80
C PRO A 132 13.30 -0.15 38.91
N LYS A 133 14.28 0.73 39.11
CA LYS A 133 14.90 1.04 40.41
C LYS A 133 15.87 2.22 40.40
N ASP A 134 15.60 3.13 41.34
CA ASP A 134 16.46 4.09 42.06
C ASP A 134 17.33 5.13 41.33
N ASP A 135 16.95 6.38 41.63
CA ASP A 135 17.77 7.55 41.97
C ASP A 135 18.70 8.21 40.94
N ALA A 136 18.20 9.36 40.46
CA ALA A 136 18.76 10.70 40.63
C ALA A 136 19.93 11.20 39.73
N GLN A 137 19.62 12.36 39.12
CA GLN A 137 20.43 13.54 38.78
C GLN A 137 21.08 13.67 37.39
N GLU A 138 20.44 14.57 36.62
CA GLU A 138 20.99 15.77 35.94
C GLU A 138 22.30 15.64 35.14
N ASP A 139 22.22 15.89 33.82
CA ASP A 139 23.18 16.79 33.17
C ASP A 139 22.53 17.57 32.00
N ASP A 140 23.04 18.78 31.86
CA ASP A 140 22.55 19.97 31.19
C ASP A 140 23.04 20.08 29.74
N GLY A 141 22.17 20.62 28.88
CA GLY A 141 22.54 21.52 27.78
C GLY A 141 23.33 20.98 26.59
N ASN A 142 22.63 20.72 25.48
CA ASN A 142 22.78 21.53 24.25
C ASN A 142 21.75 21.08 23.19
N SER A 143 20.51 21.58 23.27
CA SER A 143 19.56 21.44 22.17
C SER A 143 19.79 22.60 21.19
N GLU A 144 20.43 22.31 20.06
CA GLU A 144 20.21 23.10 18.85
C GLU A 144 18.70 23.13 18.54
N PRO A 145 18.18 24.20 17.92
CA PRO A 145 16.75 24.30 17.67
C PRO A 145 16.35 23.28 16.61
N VAL A 146 15.90 22.11 17.05
CA VAL A 146 15.18 21.16 16.21
C VAL A 146 13.92 21.88 15.77
N GLN A 147 13.84 22.20 14.47
CA GLN A 147 12.63 22.72 13.86
C GLN A 147 11.57 21.63 13.96
N GLN A 148 10.71 21.76 14.96
CA GLN A 148 9.60 20.86 15.20
C GLN A 148 8.59 21.07 14.08
N SER A 149 8.71 20.23 13.03
CA SER A 149 7.69 20.03 12.01
C SER A 149 6.37 19.78 12.71
N SER A 150 5.31 20.49 12.34
CA SER A 150 3.98 20.21 12.87
C SER A 150 3.53 18.81 12.42
N ALA A 151 2.71 18.11 13.22
CA ALA A 151 2.19 16.79 12.86
C ALA A 151 1.49 16.78 11.48
N ALA A 152 0.90 17.91 11.07
CA ALA A 152 0.32 18.07 9.73
C ALA A 152 1.37 18.10 8.62
N GLU A 153 2.53 18.73 8.85
CA GLU A 153 3.65 18.76 7.90
C GLU A 153 4.29 17.37 7.76
N GLU A 154 4.31 16.57 8.82
CA GLU A 154 4.78 15.19 8.82
C GLU A 154 3.85 14.27 8.02
N THR A 155 2.53 14.36 8.26
CA THR A 155 1.53 13.63 7.45
C THR A 155 1.62 13.98 5.96
N ILE A 156 1.81 15.26 5.63
CA ILE A 156 1.98 15.69 4.22
C ILE A 156 3.27 15.12 3.65
N ARG A 157 4.37 15.09 4.42
CA ARG A 157 5.65 14.51 3.97
C ARG A 157 5.53 13.02 3.69
N GLU A 158 4.90 12.25 4.58
CA GLU A 158 4.63 10.82 4.37
C GLU A 158 3.80 10.60 3.10
N PHE A 159 2.71 11.35 2.96
CA PHE A 159 1.87 11.31 1.78
C PHE A 159 2.66 11.58 0.49
N LEU A 160 3.56 12.56 0.50
CA LEU A 160 4.39 12.90 -0.66
C LEU A 160 5.32 11.74 -1.01
N ILE A 161 6.00 11.13 -0.03
CA ILE A 161 6.89 9.99 -0.23
C ILE A 161 6.12 8.82 -0.86
N GLU A 162 4.98 8.44 -0.26
CA GLU A 162 4.16 7.33 -0.75
C GLU A 162 3.58 7.63 -2.14
N SER A 163 3.15 8.86 -2.38
CA SER A 163 2.59 9.26 -3.66
C SER A 163 3.63 9.27 -4.77
N PHE A 164 4.87 9.69 -4.51
CA PHE A 164 5.95 9.60 -5.49
C PHE A 164 6.28 8.14 -5.83
N ASP A 165 6.39 7.26 -4.82
CA ASP A 165 6.59 5.82 -5.02
C ASP A 165 5.45 5.20 -5.85
N ASN A 166 4.20 5.53 -5.53
CA ASN A 166 3.02 5.07 -6.26
C ASN A 166 3.00 5.58 -7.71
N VAL A 167 3.40 6.83 -7.96
CA VAL A 167 3.50 7.39 -9.31
C VAL A 167 4.60 6.68 -10.13
N GLU A 168 5.74 6.37 -9.52
CA GLU A 168 6.78 5.58 -10.18
C GLU A 168 6.30 4.16 -10.51
N GLN A 169 5.61 3.50 -9.59
CA GLN A 169 5.07 2.16 -9.82
C GLN A 169 4.04 2.16 -10.94
N LEU A 170 3.11 3.13 -10.91
CA LEU A 170 2.12 3.33 -11.97
C LEU A 170 2.77 3.51 -13.35
N GLU A 171 3.82 4.32 -13.45
CA GLU A 171 4.53 4.52 -14.72
C GLU A 171 5.20 3.23 -15.21
N ARG A 172 5.84 2.47 -14.31
CA ARG A 172 6.44 1.17 -14.64
C ARG A 172 5.40 0.18 -15.16
N ASP A 173 4.26 0.07 -14.48
CA ASP A 173 3.19 -0.85 -14.85
C ASP A 173 2.56 -0.46 -16.19
N LEU A 174 2.28 0.84 -16.40
CA LEU A 174 1.75 1.34 -17.66
C LEU A 174 2.73 1.18 -18.82
N LEU A 175 4.04 1.28 -18.59
CA LEU A 175 5.05 1.00 -19.62
C LEU A 175 5.09 -0.50 -19.96
N ALA A 176 5.08 -1.38 -18.96
CA ALA A 176 5.07 -2.83 -19.17
C ALA A 176 3.77 -3.31 -19.88
N LEU A 177 2.67 -2.59 -19.70
CA LEU A 177 1.42 -2.82 -20.43
C LEU A 177 1.51 -2.50 -21.93
N GLU A 178 2.53 -1.76 -22.42
CA GLU A 178 2.76 -1.61 -23.88
C GLU A 178 3.05 -2.96 -24.55
N GLU A 179 3.84 -3.80 -23.89
CA GLU A 179 4.22 -5.12 -24.40
C GLU A 179 3.19 -6.20 -24.04
N THR A 180 2.51 -6.04 -22.89
CA THR A 180 1.56 -7.02 -22.36
C THR A 180 0.19 -6.41 -21.98
N PRO A 181 -0.60 -5.88 -22.94
CA PRO A 181 -1.77 -5.03 -22.66
C PRO A 181 -2.91 -5.69 -21.88
N SER A 182 -2.93 -7.02 -21.80
CA SER A 182 -3.97 -7.80 -21.10
C SER A 182 -3.47 -8.41 -19.78
N SER A 183 -2.31 -7.99 -19.29
CA SER A 183 -1.77 -8.47 -18.01
C SER A 183 -2.61 -7.95 -16.85
N SER A 184 -3.37 -8.84 -16.21
CA SER A 184 -4.21 -8.49 -15.05
C SER A 184 -3.38 -8.06 -13.84
N GLU A 185 -2.18 -8.63 -13.67
CA GLU A 185 -1.25 -8.27 -12.60
C GLU A 185 -0.82 -6.80 -12.70
N LEU A 186 -0.38 -6.36 -13.90
CA LEU A 186 0.04 -4.99 -14.14
C LEU A 186 -1.13 -4.00 -14.05
N LEU A 187 -2.32 -4.37 -14.56
CA LEU A 187 -3.52 -3.54 -14.42
C LEU A 187 -3.94 -3.38 -12.96
N ASN A 188 -3.83 -4.45 -12.15
CA ASN A 188 -4.11 -4.39 -10.72
C ASN A 188 -3.08 -3.56 -9.95
N GLY A 189 -1.80 -3.64 -10.32
CA GLY A 189 -0.73 -2.78 -9.79
C GLY A 189 -1.03 -1.30 -10.04
N ALA A 190 -1.23 -0.93 -11.31
CA ALA A 190 -1.58 0.43 -11.71
C ALA A 190 -2.84 0.97 -11.01
N PHE A 191 -3.88 0.13 -10.87
CA PHE A 191 -5.11 0.50 -10.17
C PHE A 191 -4.85 0.76 -8.68
N ARG A 192 -4.11 -0.12 -7.98
CA ARG A 192 -3.77 0.05 -6.56
C ARG A 192 -2.98 1.34 -6.31
N SER A 193 -1.99 1.64 -7.16
CA SER A 193 -1.21 2.88 -7.04
C SER A 193 -2.07 4.13 -7.16
N ILE A 194 -2.97 4.19 -8.14
CA ILE A 194 -3.90 5.34 -8.27
C ILE A 194 -4.91 5.39 -7.12
N HIS A 195 -5.44 4.24 -6.69
CA HIS A 195 -6.40 4.17 -5.59
C HIS A 195 -5.80 4.72 -4.29
N SER A 196 -4.55 4.36 -3.96
CA SER A 196 -3.86 4.87 -2.77
C SER A 196 -3.68 6.39 -2.84
N ILE A 197 -3.13 6.91 -3.95
CA ILE A 197 -2.93 8.37 -4.11
C ILE A 197 -4.26 9.12 -3.98
N LYS A 198 -5.34 8.60 -4.59
CA LYS A 198 -6.68 9.21 -4.49
C LYS A 198 -7.18 9.25 -3.05
N GLY A 199 -7.09 8.12 -2.34
CA GLY A 199 -7.53 8.03 -0.95
C GLY A 199 -6.80 9.02 -0.05
N ALA A 200 -5.47 9.06 -0.14
CA ALA A 200 -4.65 9.96 0.65
C ALA A 200 -4.87 11.44 0.27
N ALA A 201 -5.00 11.76 -1.03
CA ALA A 201 -5.32 13.11 -1.48
C ALA A 201 -6.69 13.59 -0.97
N GLY A 202 -7.71 12.73 -0.97
CA GLY A 202 -9.03 13.04 -0.42
C GLY A 202 -9.00 13.27 1.09
N TYR A 203 -8.25 12.44 1.83
CA TYR A 203 -8.07 12.58 3.28
C TYR A 203 -7.38 13.90 3.65
N LEU A 204 -6.33 14.29 2.91
CA LEU A 204 -5.56 15.52 3.16
C LEU A 204 -6.19 16.78 2.56
N GLY A 205 -7.30 16.64 1.81
CA GLY A 205 -8.02 17.77 1.23
C GLY A 205 -7.41 18.34 -0.06
N PHE A 206 -6.52 17.60 -0.73
CA PHE A 206 -5.96 17.94 -2.04
C PHE A 206 -6.96 17.64 -3.16
N GLY A 207 -8.06 18.38 -3.20
CA GLY A 207 -9.21 18.08 -4.06
C GLY A 207 -8.94 18.12 -5.57
N LYS A 208 -7.98 18.91 -6.08
CA LYS A 208 -7.57 18.86 -7.49
C LYS A 208 -6.83 17.57 -7.80
N LEU A 209 -5.95 17.15 -6.89
CA LEU A 209 -5.22 15.90 -7.04
C LEU A 209 -6.17 14.71 -7.00
N GLU A 210 -7.09 14.70 -6.05
CA GLU A 210 -8.16 13.69 -5.92
C GLU A 210 -8.99 13.59 -7.20
N ARG A 211 -9.39 14.72 -7.82
CA ARG A 211 -10.17 14.70 -9.06
C ARG A 211 -9.43 14.06 -10.22
N LEU A 212 -8.13 14.37 -10.37
CA LEU A 212 -7.32 13.81 -11.45
C LEU A 212 -7.10 12.31 -11.26
N THR A 213 -6.74 11.87 -10.05
CA THR A 213 -6.55 10.45 -9.75
C THR A 213 -7.85 9.66 -9.84
N HIS A 214 -8.97 10.22 -9.41
CA HIS A 214 -10.28 9.60 -9.57
C HIS A 214 -10.68 9.45 -11.05
N ALA A 215 -10.37 10.44 -11.91
CA ALA A 215 -10.60 10.29 -13.35
C ALA A 215 -9.77 9.14 -13.94
N MET A 216 -8.49 9.02 -13.54
CA MET A 216 -7.61 7.92 -13.95
C MET A 216 -8.11 6.56 -13.43
N GLU A 217 -8.56 6.50 -12.18
CA GLU A 217 -9.07 5.29 -11.51
C GLU A 217 -10.26 4.70 -12.27
N ASN A 218 -11.25 5.53 -12.62
CA ASN A 218 -12.44 5.09 -13.33
C ASN A 218 -12.09 4.45 -14.69
N ILE A 219 -11.15 5.07 -15.42
CA ILE A 219 -10.69 4.56 -16.72
C ILE A 219 -9.94 3.24 -16.52
N LEU A 220 -9.05 3.15 -15.53
CA LEU A 220 -8.34 1.91 -15.23
C LEU A 220 -9.31 0.80 -14.80
N SER A 221 -10.42 1.12 -14.11
CA SER A 221 -11.45 0.13 -13.79
C SER A 221 -12.09 -0.44 -15.06
N ASP A 222 -12.48 0.42 -16.00
CA ASP A 222 -13.07 -0.02 -17.27
C ASP A 222 -12.06 -0.83 -18.12
N VAL A 223 -10.77 -0.48 -18.07
CA VAL A 223 -9.73 -1.28 -18.72
C VAL A 223 -9.57 -2.64 -18.04
N ARG A 224 -9.50 -2.67 -16.71
CA ARG A 224 -9.36 -3.88 -15.91
C ARG A 224 -10.55 -4.84 -16.09
N GLU A 225 -11.76 -4.30 -16.22
CA GLU A 225 -12.99 -5.06 -16.45
C GLU A 225 -13.16 -5.53 -17.90
N GLY A 226 -12.25 -5.13 -18.80
CA GLY A 226 -12.32 -5.45 -20.23
C GLY A 226 -13.44 -4.69 -20.97
N VAL A 227 -13.95 -3.62 -20.39
CA VAL A 227 -14.92 -2.70 -21.02
C VAL A 227 -14.22 -1.80 -22.04
N LEU A 228 -12.95 -1.47 -21.78
CA LEU A 228 -12.14 -0.55 -22.57
C LEU A 228 -10.75 -1.12 -22.87
N ASP A 229 -10.31 -1.07 -24.13
CA ASP A 229 -8.92 -1.43 -24.45
C ASP A 229 -7.96 -0.26 -24.17
N LEU A 230 -6.81 -0.55 -23.55
CA LEU A 230 -5.71 0.40 -23.35
C LEU A 230 -5.00 0.70 -24.68
N ARG A 231 -5.61 1.57 -25.48
CA ARG A 231 -5.09 2.00 -26.78
C ARG A 231 -3.96 3.03 -26.63
N PRO A 232 -3.08 3.19 -27.65
CA PRO A 232 -1.98 4.15 -27.61
C PRO A 232 -2.41 5.59 -27.27
N GLU A 233 -3.57 6.03 -27.75
CA GLU A 233 -4.09 7.37 -27.44
C GLU A 233 -4.48 7.52 -25.95
N LEU A 234 -5.03 6.46 -25.36
CA LEU A 234 -5.40 6.43 -23.95
C LEU A 234 -4.15 6.34 -23.06
N GLN A 235 -3.20 5.51 -23.44
CA GLN A 235 -1.93 5.36 -22.75
C GLN A 235 -1.11 6.65 -22.77
N GLY A 236 -1.05 7.34 -23.91
CA GLY A 236 -0.44 8.67 -24.00
C GLY A 236 -1.14 9.72 -23.13
N ALA A 237 -2.45 9.59 -22.88
CA ALA A 237 -3.17 10.44 -21.94
C ALA A 237 -2.83 10.09 -20.48
N PHE A 238 -2.65 8.81 -20.15
CA PHE A 238 -2.18 8.39 -18.82
C PHE A 238 -0.78 8.94 -18.50
N PHE A 239 0.17 8.89 -19.44
CA PHE A 239 1.50 9.47 -19.22
C PHE A 239 1.46 10.99 -18.99
N GLN A 240 0.60 11.72 -19.72
CA GLN A 240 0.37 13.15 -19.45
C GLN A 240 -0.21 13.38 -18.04
N CYS A 241 -1.09 12.50 -17.57
CA CYS A 241 -1.61 12.56 -16.22
C CYS A 241 -0.54 12.23 -15.18
N ILE A 242 0.31 11.23 -15.40
CA ILE A 242 1.47 10.91 -14.54
C ILE A 242 2.40 12.11 -14.40
N ASP A 243 2.79 12.74 -15.52
CA ASP A 243 3.61 13.95 -15.50
C ASP A 243 2.92 15.06 -14.69
N LYS A 244 1.59 15.13 -14.78
CA LYS A 244 0.83 16.11 -14.02
C LYS A 244 0.75 15.80 -12.53
N LEU A 245 0.57 14.53 -12.15
CA LEU A 245 0.63 14.08 -10.77
C LEU A 245 1.98 14.47 -10.14
N ARG A 246 3.11 14.21 -10.82
CA ARG A 246 4.44 14.62 -10.35
C ARG A 246 4.53 16.12 -10.08
N GLN A 247 4.07 16.94 -11.03
CA GLN A 247 4.08 18.40 -10.87
C GLN A 247 3.24 18.86 -9.68
N MET A 248 2.08 18.22 -9.45
CA MET A 248 1.20 18.56 -8.33
C MET A 248 1.79 18.13 -7.00
N LEU A 249 2.42 16.95 -6.92
CA LEU A 249 3.13 16.50 -5.72
C LEU A 249 4.31 17.42 -5.39
N THR A 250 5.10 17.83 -6.39
CA THR A 250 6.17 18.84 -6.20
C THR A 250 5.63 20.20 -5.75
N ALA A 251 4.44 20.61 -6.22
CA ALA A 251 3.81 21.85 -5.75
C ALA A 251 3.40 21.74 -4.27
N ILE A 252 2.77 20.63 -3.89
CA ILE A 252 2.41 20.34 -2.49
C ILE A 252 3.66 20.30 -1.59
N GLU A 253 4.76 19.70 -2.06
CA GLU A 253 6.04 19.71 -1.36
C GLU A 253 6.59 21.13 -1.15
N SER A 254 6.42 22.01 -2.14
CA SER A 254 6.99 23.36 -2.10
C SER A 254 6.18 24.37 -1.31
N ASP A 255 4.84 24.32 -1.37
CA ASP A 255 3.98 25.36 -0.79
C ASP A 255 2.70 24.83 -0.11
N GLY A 256 2.55 23.50 -0.02
CA GLY A 256 1.41 22.85 0.64
C GLY A 256 0.11 22.92 -0.17
N SER A 257 0.15 23.32 -1.44
CA SER A 257 -1.03 23.53 -2.27
C SER A 257 -1.06 22.60 -3.48
N ASP A 258 -2.22 22.04 -3.79
CA ASP A 258 -2.48 21.29 -5.02
C ASP A 258 -2.87 22.20 -6.20
N ALA A 259 -2.59 23.51 -6.08
CA ALA A 259 -2.98 24.51 -7.06
C ALA A 259 -2.28 24.30 -8.41
N SER A 260 -3.00 23.68 -9.33
CA SER A 260 -2.64 23.63 -10.74
C SER A 260 -3.71 24.32 -11.60
N SER A 261 -3.28 25.09 -12.60
CA SER A 261 -4.16 25.81 -13.54
C SER A 261 -4.72 24.91 -14.65
N ASP A 262 -4.09 23.76 -14.87
CA ASP A 262 -4.28 22.85 -15.99
C ASP A 262 -4.74 21.44 -15.57
N ALA A 263 -4.69 21.08 -14.29
CA ALA A 263 -5.13 19.78 -13.78
C ALA A 263 -6.62 19.52 -14.04
N ASP A 264 -7.48 20.53 -13.84
CA ASP A 264 -8.91 20.40 -14.13
C ASP A 264 -9.15 20.22 -15.65
N SER A 265 -8.43 20.97 -16.50
CA SER A 265 -8.53 20.82 -17.96
C SER A 265 -8.02 19.46 -18.45
N LEU A 266 -6.97 18.92 -17.83
CA LEU A 266 -6.46 17.58 -18.15
C LEU A 266 -7.44 16.48 -17.70
N SER A 267 -8.03 16.63 -16.51
CA SER A 267 -9.07 15.74 -16.01
C SER A 267 -10.27 15.70 -16.95
N GLU A 268 -10.74 16.86 -17.41
CA GLU A 268 -11.80 16.95 -18.42
C GLU A 268 -11.39 16.30 -19.76
N ALA A 269 -10.15 16.51 -20.19
CA ALA A 269 -9.64 15.96 -21.45
C ALA A 269 -9.58 14.43 -21.43
N ILE A 270 -9.08 13.83 -20.35
CA ILE A 270 -8.98 12.37 -20.24
C ILE A 270 -10.37 11.73 -20.07
N VAL A 271 -11.29 12.36 -19.32
CA VAL A 271 -12.69 11.89 -19.22
C VAL A 271 -13.38 11.95 -20.58
N LYS A 272 -13.19 13.03 -21.35
CA LYS A 272 -13.75 13.14 -22.69
C LYS A 272 -13.17 12.09 -23.65
N LEU A 273 -11.86 11.85 -23.57
CA LEU A 273 -11.23 10.77 -24.32
C LEU A 273 -11.86 9.43 -23.94
N HIS A 274 -11.99 9.15 -22.65
CA HIS A 274 -12.65 7.96 -22.14
C HIS A 274 -14.05 7.76 -22.74
N GLU A 275 -14.91 8.77 -22.67
CA GLU A 275 -16.26 8.73 -23.25
C GLU A 275 -16.27 8.46 -24.76
N MET A 276 -15.31 9.02 -25.50
CA MET A 276 -15.15 8.78 -26.95
C MET A 276 -14.68 7.36 -27.27
N LEU A 277 -13.95 6.75 -26.35
CA LEU A 277 -13.31 5.45 -26.52
C LEU A 277 -14.20 4.29 -26.02
N LEU A 278 -15.16 4.55 -25.12
CA LEU A 278 -16.10 3.53 -24.65
C LEU A 278 -16.89 2.89 -25.81
N PRO A 279 -17.12 1.57 -25.78
CA PRO A 279 -17.98 0.92 -26.75
C PRO A 279 -19.39 1.52 -26.68
N ALA A 280 -19.98 1.84 -27.84
CA ALA A 280 -21.32 2.41 -27.90
C ALA A 280 -22.29 1.52 -27.11
N LYS A 281 -22.96 2.08 -26.09
CA LYS A 281 -23.97 1.39 -25.28
C LYS A 281 -24.83 0.52 -26.20
N PRO A 282 -24.92 -0.80 -26.00
CA PRO A 282 -25.87 -1.59 -26.76
C PRO A 282 -27.25 -1.03 -26.46
N LYS A 283 -27.92 -0.50 -27.50
CA LYS A 283 -29.36 -0.21 -27.43
C LYS A 283 -30.01 -1.51 -27.00
N SER A 284 -30.55 -1.51 -25.78
CA SER A 284 -31.34 -2.58 -25.16
C SER A 284 -31.93 -3.54 -26.19
N ALA A 285 -31.21 -4.64 -26.46
CA ALA A 285 -31.78 -5.81 -27.10
C ALA A 285 -32.23 -6.71 -25.95
N SER A 286 -33.55 -6.67 -25.73
CA SER A 286 -34.32 -7.63 -24.96
C SER A 286 -33.67 -9.01 -24.87
N ARG A 287 -33.55 -9.51 -23.64
CA ARG A 287 -33.32 -10.92 -23.28
C ARG A 287 -33.97 -11.88 -24.28
N THR A 288 -33.23 -12.86 -24.76
CA THR A 288 -33.78 -14.20 -25.01
C THR A 288 -32.75 -15.24 -24.61
N LYS A 289 -33.15 -16.05 -23.61
CA LYS A 289 -32.53 -17.31 -23.21
C LYS A 289 -32.27 -18.19 -24.43
N ALA A 290 -31.09 -18.79 -24.51
CA ALA A 290 -30.91 -20.09 -25.15
C ALA A 290 -30.00 -20.92 -24.26
N ALA A 291 -30.64 -21.71 -23.39
CA ALA A 291 -30.05 -22.93 -22.87
C ALA A 291 -30.49 -24.08 -23.80
N ASP A 292 -29.55 -24.99 -24.01
CA ASP A 292 -29.70 -26.38 -24.43
C ASP A 292 -29.82 -26.71 -25.94
N ALA A 293 -28.77 -27.40 -26.43
CA ALA A 293 -28.90 -28.59 -27.27
C ALA A 293 -27.56 -29.37 -27.25
N ALA A 294 -27.60 -30.52 -26.59
CA ALA A 294 -26.60 -31.58 -26.61
C ALA A 294 -26.45 -32.26 -27.99
N GLN A 295 -25.28 -32.86 -28.24
CA GLN A 295 -25.07 -34.16 -28.91
C GLN A 295 -23.57 -34.54 -28.75
N ASP A 296 -23.21 -35.50 -27.89
CA ASP A 296 -23.18 -36.96 -28.11
C ASP A 296 -22.51 -37.39 -29.43
N VAL A 297 -21.24 -37.79 -29.37
CA VAL A 297 -20.74 -39.14 -29.77
C VAL A 297 -19.27 -39.29 -29.35
N ASP A 298 -18.97 -40.21 -28.43
CA ASP A 298 -17.98 -41.27 -28.71
C ASP A 298 -18.09 -42.44 -27.70
N THR A 299 -18.41 -43.62 -28.23
CA THR A 299 -18.32 -44.90 -27.53
C THR A 299 -17.72 -45.94 -28.47
N ALA A 300 -16.52 -46.42 -28.14
CA ALA A 300 -16.02 -47.76 -28.49
C ALA A 300 -14.83 -48.10 -27.55
N ALA A 301 -15.03 -48.92 -26.51
CA ALA A 301 -14.77 -50.37 -26.45
C ALA A 301 -13.25 -50.75 -26.41
N ALA A 302 -12.69 -51.08 -25.23
CA ALA A 302 -12.45 -52.44 -24.69
C ALA A 302 -11.31 -53.19 -25.45
N LEU A 303 -10.19 -53.67 -24.88
CA LEU A 303 -9.90 -54.47 -23.67
C LEU A 303 -8.38 -54.42 -23.33
N PRO A 304 -7.95 -54.68 -22.08
CA PRO A 304 -6.55 -54.99 -21.74
C PRO A 304 -6.28 -56.50 -21.75
N SER A 305 -5.25 -56.96 -22.46
CA SER A 305 -4.77 -58.34 -22.39
C SER A 305 -3.87 -58.52 -21.18
N SER A 306 -4.33 -59.31 -20.21
CA SER A 306 -3.53 -59.82 -19.11
C SER A 306 -2.46 -60.79 -19.62
N ASN A 307 -1.24 -60.55 -19.16
CA ASN A 307 -0.09 -61.45 -19.25
C ASN A 307 -0.25 -62.52 -18.15
N ASN A 308 -0.31 -63.82 -18.50
CA ASN A 308 0.15 -64.88 -17.60
C ASN A 308 0.70 -66.05 -18.42
N SER A 309 1.96 -66.41 -18.15
CA SER A 309 2.67 -67.51 -18.78
C SER A 309 2.53 -68.79 -17.95
N THR A 310 2.24 -69.90 -18.63
CA THR A 310 2.31 -71.31 -18.15
C THR A 310 1.15 -71.77 -17.27
#